data_AF-A0A8S1IYP4-F1
#
_entry.id   AF-A0A8S1IYP4-F1
#
_cell.length_a   1.000
_cell.length_b   1.000
_cell.length_c   1.000
_cell.angle_alpha   90.00
_cell.angle_beta   90.00
_cell.angle_gamma   90.00
#
_symmetry.space_group_name_H-M   'P 1'
#
loop_
_entity.id
_entity.type
_entity.pdbx_description
1 polymer ?
#
loop_
_entity_poly.entity_id
_entity_poly.type
_entity_poly.pdbx_seq_one_letter_code
_entity_poly.pdbx_strand_id
1 'polypeptide(L)'
;MSIAKALSGMLGCHFVCCSQPSLFKGAVLLAPMLSLEKIAKKGLNPYLKPIASLLSWAVPALPVAENGKNTKFPAIQEAFDKDPGTWTQMTRARVANEYLRVTSELTKLFPSMEFPFLCIHSKEDTFTDPEGSALMHEKAQSKDKTLHLIDDMWHFLMHEPGNEKVQEIVLEWLKQRC
;
A
#
# COMPACT_ATOMS: atom_id res chain seq x y z
N MET A 1 1.31 3.80 -23.57
CA MET A 1 0.61 4.57 -22.52
C MET A 1 1.00 3.97 -21.18
N SER A 2 1.72 4.70 -20.34
CA SER A 2 2.22 4.16 -19.07
C SER A 2 1.23 4.50 -17.97
N ILE A 3 0.51 3.50 -17.47
CA ILE A 3 -0.24 3.55 -16.21
C ILE A 3 0.61 2.82 -15.19
N ALA A 4 0.98 3.49 -14.10
CA ALA A 4 1.69 2.82 -13.02
C ALA A 4 0.75 1.81 -12.35
N LYS A 5 0.95 0.52 -12.61
CA LYS A 5 0.33 -0.57 -11.84
C LYS A 5 1.23 -0.81 -10.63
N ALA A 6 0.87 -0.24 -9.49
CA ALA A 6 1.68 -0.35 -8.29
C ALA A 6 1.34 -1.65 -7.55
N LEU A 7 2.04 -2.75 -7.89
CA LEU A 7 2.12 -3.96 -7.05
C LEU A 7 2.78 -3.69 -5.68
N SER A 8 3.34 -2.49 -5.49
CA SER A 8 3.68 -1.92 -4.19
C SER A 8 3.19 -0.47 -4.16
N GLY A 9 1.92 -0.25 -3.76
CA GLY A 9 1.27 1.07 -3.75
C GLY A 9 2.13 2.20 -3.15
N MET A 10 3.03 1.87 -2.23
CA MET A 10 4.03 2.78 -1.65
C MET A 10 5.08 3.29 -2.63
N LEU A 11 5.79 2.40 -3.38
CA LEU A 11 6.80 2.85 -4.35
C LEU A 11 6.14 3.57 -5.53
N GLY A 12 4.96 3.10 -5.97
CA GLY A 12 4.19 3.76 -7.01
C GLY A 12 3.84 5.20 -6.63
N CYS A 13 3.27 5.40 -5.44
CA CYS A 13 2.97 6.73 -4.93
C CYS A 13 4.23 7.58 -4.78
N HIS A 14 5.31 7.03 -4.21
CA HIS A 14 6.54 7.79 -4.01
C HIS A 14 7.20 8.21 -5.33
N PHE A 15 7.26 7.31 -6.31
CA PHE A 15 7.84 7.61 -7.62
C PHE A 15 7.02 8.66 -8.39
N VAL A 16 5.69 8.53 -8.39
CA VAL A 16 4.81 9.48 -9.07
C VAL A 16 4.84 10.85 -8.38
N CYS A 17 4.88 10.89 -7.04
CA CYS A 17 4.97 12.16 -6.30
C CYS A 17 6.33 12.85 -6.43
N CYS A 18 7.43 12.09 -6.35
CA CYS A 18 8.75 12.67 -6.09
C CYS A 18 9.65 12.74 -7.32
N SER A 19 9.44 11.87 -8.32
CA SER A 19 10.43 11.70 -9.40
C SER A 19 9.97 12.27 -10.74
N GLN A 20 8.81 11.85 -11.26
CA GLN A 20 8.38 12.24 -12.62
C GLN A 20 6.85 12.29 -12.78
N PRO A 21 6.17 13.32 -12.24
CA PRO A 21 4.72 13.45 -12.33
C PRO A 21 4.20 13.60 -13.77
N SER A 22 5.00 14.13 -14.69
CA SER A 22 4.62 14.30 -16.11
C SER A 22 4.71 13.02 -16.95
N LEU A 23 5.35 11.95 -16.43
CA LEU A 23 5.54 10.70 -17.17
C LEU A 23 4.25 9.86 -17.24
N PHE A 24 3.35 10.02 -16.27
CA PHE A 24 2.13 9.23 -16.15
C PHE A 24 0.90 10.13 -16.28
N LYS A 25 -0.16 9.61 -16.90
CA LYS A 25 -1.47 10.29 -16.97
C LYS A 25 -2.28 10.17 -15.67
N GLY A 26 -1.91 9.21 -14.83
CA GLY A 26 -2.48 9.01 -13.50
C GLY A 26 -2.07 7.64 -12.93
N ALA A 27 -2.54 7.34 -11.73
CA ALA A 27 -2.24 6.08 -11.05
C ALA A 27 -3.49 5.37 -10.54
N VAL A 28 -3.48 4.03 -10.59
CA VAL A 28 -4.45 3.18 -9.91
C VAL A 28 -3.76 2.54 -8.71
N LEU A 29 -4.27 2.83 -7.53
CA LEU A 29 -3.72 2.43 -6.24
C LEU A 29 -4.67 1.43 -5.58
N LEU A 30 -4.23 0.19 -5.41
CA LEU A 30 -5.00 -0.88 -4.79
C LEU A 30 -4.36 -1.19 -3.43
N ALA A 31 -5.11 -0.96 -2.35
CA ALA A 31 -4.65 -1.11 -0.97
C ALA A 31 -3.21 -0.58 -0.72
N PRO A 32 -2.94 0.70 -1.04
CA PRO A 32 -1.58 1.21 -0.97
C PRO A 32 -1.10 1.34 0.48
N MET A 33 0.13 0.89 0.74
CA MET A 33 0.80 1.09 2.03
C MET A 33 1.21 2.56 2.20
N LEU A 34 0.29 3.37 2.72
CA LEU A 34 0.47 4.81 2.93
C LEU A 34 0.67 5.18 4.41
N SER A 35 0.25 4.29 5.31
CA SER A 35 0.41 4.40 6.75
C SER A 35 0.75 3.03 7.33
N LEU A 36 1.51 3.06 8.43
CA LEU A 36 1.84 1.90 9.25
C LEU A 36 1.46 2.13 10.72
N GLU A 37 0.65 3.14 11.04
CA GLU A 37 0.34 3.51 12.42
C GLU A 37 -0.39 2.40 13.19
N LYS A 38 -1.27 1.61 12.55
CA LYS A 38 -1.89 0.47 13.25
C LYS A 38 -0.89 -0.67 13.44
N ILE A 39 -0.11 -0.97 12.40
CA ILE A 39 0.88 -2.06 12.43
C ILE A 39 1.99 -1.77 13.45
N ALA A 40 2.45 -0.52 13.52
CA ALA A 40 3.45 -0.05 14.47
C ALA A 40 3.00 -0.20 15.92
N LYS A 41 1.69 -0.31 16.19
CA LYS A 41 1.12 -0.48 17.53
C LYS A 41 0.93 -1.95 17.95
N LYS A 42 1.14 -2.91 17.04
CA LYS A 42 0.94 -4.35 17.28
C LYS A 42 2.20 -5.04 17.79
N GLY A 43 2.04 -6.02 18.69
CA GLY A 43 3.11 -6.91 19.14
C GLY A 43 4.32 -6.16 19.69
N LEU A 44 5.51 -6.52 19.20
CA LEU A 44 6.77 -5.88 19.61
C LEU A 44 7.10 -4.58 18.85
N ASN A 45 6.32 -4.23 17.83
CA ASN A 45 6.58 -3.09 16.96
C ASN A 45 6.68 -1.73 17.69
N PRO A 46 5.92 -1.44 18.76
CA PRO A 46 6.07 -0.19 19.52
C PRO A 46 7.45 0.00 20.13
N TYR A 47 8.10 -1.10 20.51
CA TYR A 47 9.45 -1.10 21.10
C TYR A 47 10.54 -1.10 20.02
N LEU A 48 10.26 -1.71 18.87
CA LEU A 48 11.20 -1.78 17.75
C LEU A 48 11.23 -0.49 16.92
N LYS A 49 10.10 0.22 16.78
CA LYS A 49 9.99 1.45 15.97
C LYS A 49 11.00 2.54 16.37
N PRO A 50 11.20 2.88 17.67
CA PRO A 50 12.15 3.91 18.07
C PRO A 50 13.61 3.58 17.74
N ILE A 51 13.96 2.29 17.69
CA ILE A 51 15.32 1.81 17.40
C ILE A 51 15.47 1.26 15.98
N ALA A 52 14.44 1.37 15.13
CA ALA A 52 14.41 0.76 13.80
C ALA A 52 15.58 1.21 12.91
N SER A 53 15.96 2.50 12.97
CA SER A 53 17.11 3.04 12.24
C SER A 53 18.43 2.40 12.69
N LEU A 54 18.60 2.19 14.00
CA LEU A 54 19.78 1.55 14.56
C LEU A 54 19.84 0.06 14.16
N LEU A 55 18.72 -0.66 14.26
CA LEU A 55 18.63 -2.07 13.84
C LEU A 55 18.88 -2.22 12.33
N SER A 56 18.35 -1.32 11.51
CA SER A 56 18.59 -1.28 10.06
C SER A 56 20.06 -1.08 9.69
N TRP A 57 20.78 -0.29 10.49
CA TRP A 57 22.21 -0.06 10.31
C TRP A 57 23.08 -1.22 10.83
N ALA A 58 22.84 -1.67 12.06
CA ALA A 58 23.69 -2.66 12.73
C ALA A 58 23.42 -4.10 12.26
N VAL A 59 22.14 -4.46 12.07
CA VAL A 59 21.69 -5.83 11.78
C VAL A 59 20.58 -5.82 10.70
N PRO A 60 20.87 -5.35 9.48
CA PRO A 60 19.86 -5.10 8.44
C PRO A 60 19.00 -6.32 8.06
N ALA A 61 19.55 -7.53 8.23
CA ALA A 61 18.89 -8.78 7.90
C ALA A 61 18.07 -9.39 9.06
N LEU A 62 18.12 -8.81 10.26
CA LEU A 62 17.38 -9.31 11.42
C LEU A 62 15.87 -9.32 11.12
N PRO A 63 15.15 -10.44 11.30
CA PRO A 63 13.71 -10.46 11.19
C PRO A 63 13.06 -9.75 12.39
N VAL A 64 12.22 -8.74 12.14
CA VAL A 64 11.70 -7.84 13.19
C VAL A 64 10.18 -7.71 13.23
N ALA A 65 9.49 -7.95 12.12
CA ALA A 65 8.04 -7.77 12.05
C ALA A 65 7.38 -8.96 11.34
N GLU A 66 6.30 -9.47 11.92
CA GLU A 66 5.48 -10.49 11.29
C GLU A 66 4.69 -9.92 10.11
N ASN A 67 4.51 -10.72 9.07
CA ASN A 67 3.65 -10.36 7.95
C ASN A 67 2.20 -10.68 8.35
N GLY A 68 1.27 -9.76 8.08
CA GLY A 68 -0.15 -10.03 8.26
C GLY A 68 -0.59 -11.20 7.38
N LYS A 69 -1.48 -12.05 7.88
CA LYS A 69 -2.04 -13.19 7.14
C LYS A 69 -3.51 -12.94 6.80
N ASN A 70 -3.92 -13.37 5.61
CA ASN A 70 -5.30 -13.36 5.19
C ASN A 70 -6.08 -14.45 5.93
N THR A 71 -6.76 -14.08 7.00
CA THR A 71 -7.66 -15.01 7.72
C THR A 71 -9.05 -15.08 7.09
N LYS A 72 -9.42 -14.09 6.28
CA LYS A 72 -10.76 -13.98 5.66
C LYS A 72 -10.91 -14.94 4.49
N PHE A 73 -9.87 -15.09 3.67
CA PHE A 73 -9.84 -15.99 2.51
C PHE A 73 -8.66 -16.96 2.60
N PRO A 74 -8.77 -18.06 3.37
CA PRO A 74 -7.66 -18.98 3.61
C PRO A 74 -7.08 -19.61 2.35
N ALA A 75 -7.90 -19.90 1.35
CA ALA A 75 -7.43 -20.48 0.07
C ALA A 75 -6.48 -19.53 -0.68
N ILE A 76 -6.70 -18.22 -0.58
CA ILE A 76 -5.81 -17.21 -1.18
C ILE A 76 -4.50 -17.14 -0.39
N GLN A 77 -4.56 -17.20 0.94
CA GLN A 77 -3.35 -17.27 1.77
C GLN A 77 -2.54 -18.54 1.46
N GLU A 78 -3.20 -19.68 1.31
CA GLU A 78 -2.55 -20.94 1.01
C GLU A 78 -1.86 -20.91 -0.36
N ALA A 79 -2.52 -20.32 -1.37
CA ALA A 79 -1.91 -20.11 -2.68
C ALA A 79 -0.68 -19.18 -2.59
N PHE A 80 -0.78 -18.08 -1.82
CA PHE A 80 0.31 -17.15 -1.58
C PHE A 80 1.50 -17.82 -0.87
N ASP A 81 1.24 -18.63 0.16
CA ASP A 81 2.26 -19.32 0.95
C ASP A 81 2.96 -20.44 0.16
N LYS A 82 2.27 -21.05 -0.83
CA LYS A 82 2.81 -22.11 -1.69
C LYS A 82 3.61 -21.58 -2.90
N ASP A 83 3.47 -20.30 -3.24
CA ASP A 83 4.21 -19.72 -4.36
C ASP A 83 5.71 -19.59 -4.01
N PRO A 84 6.62 -20.27 -4.73
CA PRO A 84 8.06 -20.19 -4.46
C PRO A 84 8.66 -18.79 -4.68
N GLY A 85 7.95 -17.91 -5.40
CA GLY A 85 8.35 -16.51 -5.58
C GLY A 85 8.03 -15.61 -4.39
N THR A 86 7.29 -16.10 -3.39
CA THR A 86 6.82 -15.32 -2.26
C THR A 86 7.78 -15.33 -1.08
N TRP A 87 8.03 -14.15 -0.51
CA TRP A 87 8.72 -14.04 0.78
C TRP A 87 7.74 -14.27 1.94
N THR A 88 7.75 -15.48 2.49
CA THR A 88 6.86 -15.88 3.61
C THR A 88 7.45 -15.64 5.00
N GLN A 89 8.73 -15.26 5.07
CA GLN A 89 9.43 -15.00 6.33
C GLN A 89 9.11 -13.62 6.88
N MET A 90 9.40 -13.39 8.15
CA MET A 90 9.26 -12.07 8.79
C MET A 90 9.98 -10.97 8.00
N THR A 91 9.44 -9.75 8.05
CA THR A 91 10.05 -8.56 7.46
C THR A 91 11.35 -8.23 8.18
N ARG A 92 12.41 -7.99 7.39
CA ARG A 92 13.77 -7.68 7.87
C ARG A 92 13.90 -6.23 8.32
N ALA A 93 14.80 -5.95 9.26
CA ALA A 93 15.00 -4.65 9.89
C ALA A 93 15.18 -3.50 8.89
N ARG A 94 16.00 -3.72 7.85
CA ARG A 94 16.19 -2.72 6.79
C ARG A 94 14.90 -2.40 6.04
N VAL A 95 14.13 -3.44 5.68
CA VAL A 95 12.88 -3.28 4.92
C VAL A 95 11.82 -2.57 5.77
N ALA A 96 11.65 -2.99 7.03
CA ALA A 96 10.74 -2.33 7.96
C ALA A 96 11.08 -0.85 8.16
N ASN A 97 12.37 -0.52 8.28
CA ASN A 97 12.84 0.86 8.40
C ASN A 97 12.54 1.69 7.14
N GLU A 98 12.73 1.12 5.95
CA GLU A 98 12.36 1.81 4.70
C GLU A 98 10.85 2.03 4.59
N TYR A 99 10.02 1.09 5.02
CA TYR A 99 8.57 1.31 5.05
C TYR A 99 8.20 2.49 5.96
N LEU A 100 8.76 2.55 7.16
CA LEU A 100 8.56 3.67 8.10
C LEU A 100 9.02 5.00 7.51
N ARG A 101 10.20 5.01 6.87
CA ARG A 101 10.75 6.21 6.22
C ARG A 101 9.84 6.70 5.09
N VAL A 102 9.51 5.83 4.14
CA VAL A 102 8.75 6.20 2.93
C VAL A 102 7.32 6.61 3.27
N THR A 103 6.62 5.90 4.17
CA THR A 103 5.27 6.30 4.60
C THR A 103 5.26 7.64 5.34
N SER A 104 6.29 7.92 6.15
CA SER A 104 6.44 9.23 6.81
C SER A 104 6.69 10.35 5.80
N GLU A 105 7.54 10.11 4.80
CA GLU A 105 7.82 11.06 3.72
C GLU A 105 6.57 11.32 2.86
N LEU A 106 5.88 10.26 2.42
CA LEU A 106 4.67 10.35 1.62
C LEU A 106 3.58 11.19 2.31
N THR A 107 3.36 10.97 3.61
CA THR A 107 2.37 11.74 4.37
C THR A 107 2.63 13.25 4.34
N LYS A 108 3.91 13.67 4.30
CA LYS A 108 4.29 15.09 4.18
C LYS A 108 4.07 15.64 2.77
N LEU A 109 4.07 14.77 1.76
CA LEU A 109 3.92 15.12 0.34
C LEU A 109 2.47 15.11 -0.14
N PHE A 110 1.52 14.53 0.61
CA PHE A 110 0.11 14.54 0.21
C PHE A 110 -0.40 15.95 -0.13
N PRO A 111 -0.13 17.02 0.64
CA PRO A 111 -0.59 18.36 0.30
C PRO A 111 -0.06 18.92 -1.03
N SER A 112 1.06 18.40 -1.56
CA SER A 112 1.62 18.82 -2.86
C SER A 112 1.27 17.84 -4.00
N MET A 113 0.42 16.85 -3.73
CA MET A 113 0.09 15.80 -4.67
C MET A 113 -1.01 16.25 -5.64
N GLU A 114 -0.63 16.63 -6.87
CA GLU A 114 -1.57 17.12 -7.90
C GLU A 114 -1.96 16.09 -8.96
N PHE A 115 -1.31 14.92 -8.98
CA PHE A 115 -1.46 13.95 -10.07
C PHE A 115 -2.82 13.21 -10.01
N PRO A 116 -3.43 12.84 -11.15
CA PRO A 116 -4.69 12.09 -11.16
C PRO A 116 -4.57 10.69 -10.56
N PHE A 117 -5.51 10.27 -9.70
CA PHE A 117 -5.50 8.90 -9.17
C PHE A 117 -6.86 8.31 -8.84
N LEU A 118 -6.92 6.99 -8.98
CA LEU A 118 -7.95 6.13 -8.41
C LEU A 118 -7.33 5.34 -7.26
N CYS A 119 -7.93 5.41 -6.08
CA CYS A 119 -7.57 4.59 -4.93
C CYS A 119 -8.71 3.67 -4.56
N ILE A 120 -8.45 2.38 -4.39
CA ILE A 120 -9.41 1.38 -3.91
C ILE A 120 -8.79 0.68 -2.71
N HIS A 121 -9.49 0.65 -1.58
CA HIS A 121 -8.99 0.07 -0.34
C HIS A 121 -10.14 -0.62 0.41
N SER A 122 -9.92 -1.82 0.95
CA SER A 122 -10.91 -2.43 1.84
C SER A 122 -10.92 -1.74 3.21
N LYS A 123 -12.09 -1.55 3.83
CA LYS A 123 -12.19 -1.09 5.23
C LYS A 123 -11.72 -2.13 6.23
N GLU A 124 -11.70 -3.40 5.84
CA GLU A 124 -11.30 -4.53 6.67
C GLU A 124 -9.83 -4.93 6.45
N ASP A 125 -9.07 -4.17 5.65
CA ASP A 125 -7.64 -4.41 5.45
C ASP A 125 -6.89 -4.30 6.78
N THR A 126 -6.18 -5.38 7.13
CA THR A 126 -5.30 -5.43 8.31
C THR A 126 -3.83 -5.55 7.95
N PHE A 127 -3.51 -5.68 6.65
CA PHE A 127 -2.18 -5.73 6.07
C PHE A 127 -1.66 -4.32 5.73
N THR A 128 -2.53 -3.41 5.30
CA THR A 128 -2.24 -1.97 5.20
C THR A 128 -3.34 -1.13 5.84
N ASP A 129 -3.05 0.13 6.15
CA ASP A 129 -3.98 1.03 6.85
C ASP A 129 -4.91 1.77 5.86
N PRO A 130 -6.24 1.52 5.85
CA PRO A 130 -7.19 2.23 4.99
C PRO A 130 -7.25 3.73 5.29
N GLU A 131 -7.02 4.11 6.55
CA GLU A 131 -6.96 5.52 6.98
C GLU A 131 -5.86 6.29 6.27
N GLY A 132 -4.75 5.64 5.89
CA GLY A 132 -3.70 6.28 5.10
C GLY A 132 -4.21 6.68 3.71
N SER A 133 -5.08 5.87 3.12
CA SER A 133 -5.71 6.18 1.82
C SER A 133 -6.75 7.28 1.93
N ALA A 134 -7.55 7.27 3.01
CA ALA A 134 -8.48 8.36 3.31
C ALA A 134 -7.74 9.70 3.50
N LEU A 135 -6.66 9.69 4.29
CA LEU A 135 -5.84 10.88 4.54
C LEU A 135 -5.16 11.41 3.27
N MET A 136 -4.65 10.52 2.42
CA MET A 136 -4.10 10.90 1.12
C MET A 136 -5.17 11.56 0.25
N HIS A 137 -6.35 10.94 0.13
CA HIS A 137 -7.45 11.51 -0.64
C HIS A 137 -7.90 12.88 -0.12
N GLU A 138 -7.99 13.05 1.20
CA GLU A 138 -8.32 14.33 1.83
C GLU A 138 -7.29 15.41 1.50
N LYS A 139 -5.99 15.11 1.71
CA LYS A 139 -4.91 16.10 1.63
C LYS A 139 -4.39 16.37 0.21
N ALA A 140 -4.56 15.44 -0.72
CA ALA A 140 -4.09 15.61 -2.10
C ALA A 140 -4.72 16.83 -2.79
N GLN A 141 -3.91 17.61 -3.51
CA GLN A 141 -4.37 18.72 -4.35
C GLN A 141 -4.82 18.30 -5.75
N SER A 142 -4.78 16.99 -6.05
CA SER A 142 -5.25 16.45 -7.31
C SER A 142 -6.70 16.85 -7.59
N LYS A 143 -6.93 17.40 -8.77
CA LYS A 143 -8.26 17.77 -9.29
C LYS A 143 -9.05 16.55 -9.74
N ASP A 144 -8.35 15.45 -9.98
CA ASP A 144 -8.90 14.19 -10.47
C ASP A 144 -8.49 13.06 -9.53
N LYS A 145 -9.20 12.98 -8.40
CA LYS A 145 -8.97 11.97 -7.37
C LYS A 145 -10.26 11.25 -7.04
N THR A 146 -10.17 9.94 -6.88
CA THR A 146 -11.30 9.11 -6.47
C THR A 146 -10.83 8.09 -5.45
N LEU A 147 -11.62 7.90 -4.39
CA LEU A 147 -11.39 6.87 -3.36
C LEU A 147 -12.63 5.98 -3.24
N HIS A 148 -12.44 4.68 -3.42
CA HIS A 148 -13.43 3.66 -3.09
C HIS A 148 -12.99 2.90 -1.84
N LEU A 149 -13.72 3.09 -0.74
CA LEU A 149 -13.60 2.27 0.46
C LEU A 149 -14.63 1.15 0.37
N ILE A 150 -14.16 -0.07 0.10
CA ILE A 150 -15.02 -1.24 -0.13
C ILE A 150 -15.10 -2.12 1.11
N ASP A 151 -16.22 -2.83 1.23
CA ASP A 151 -16.48 -3.82 2.27
C ASP A 151 -16.28 -5.24 1.71
N ASP A 152 -16.35 -6.26 2.56
CA ASP A 152 -16.34 -7.69 2.20
C ASP A 152 -15.04 -8.23 1.57
N MET A 153 -14.02 -7.40 1.40
CA MET A 153 -12.68 -7.78 0.93
C MET A 153 -11.63 -7.57 2.04
N TRP A 154 -10.41 -8.06 1.89
CA TRP A 154 -9.30 -7.89 2.84
C TRP A 154 -8.16 -7.03 2.27
N HIS A 155 -7.24 -7.59 1.47
CA HIS A 155 -6.08 -6.85 0.94
C HIS A 155 -5.82 -7.17 -0.53
N PHE A 156 -6.02 -8.41 -0.95
CA PHE A 156 -5.75 -8.86 -2.31
C PHE A 156 -6.94 -8.58 -3.24
N LEU A 157 -7.29 -7.30 -3.38
CA LEU A 157 -8.55 -6.85 -4.00
C LEU A 157 -8.80 -7.40 -5.42
N MET A 158 -7.75 -7.74 -6.16
CA MET A 158 -7.84 -8.27 -7.53
C MET A 158 -8.06 -9.78 -7.58
N HIS A 159 -7.95 -10.49 -6.45
CA HIS A 159 -7.99 -11.95 -6.38
C HIS A 159 -9.05 -12.49 -5.42
N GLU A 160 -9.58 -11.63 -4.56
CA GLU A 160 -10.62 -11.99 -3.60
C GLU A 160 -12.02 -12.04 -4.25
N PRO A 161 -12.98 -12.80 -3.69
CA PRO A 161 -14.35 -12.85 -4.20
C PRO A 161 -14.98 -11.47 -4.35
N GLY A 162 -15.61 -11.20 -5.49
CA GLY A 162 -16.17 -9.89 -5.83
C GLY A 162 -15.17 -8.93 -6.50
N ASN A 163 -13.97 -9.40 -6.84
CA ASN A 163 -12.96 -8.65 -7.59
C ASN A 163 -13.43 -8.13 -8.95
N GLU A 164 -14.50 -8.68 -9.53
CA GLU A 164 -15.06 -8.22 -10.80
C GLU A 164 -15.51 -6.76 -10.70
N LYS A 165 -16.09 -6.36 -9.55
CA LYS A 165 -16.46 -4.97 -9.27
C LYS A 165 -15.24 -4.07 -9.21
N VAL A 166 -14.16 -4.52 -8.57
CA VAL A 166 -12.90 -3.77 -8.49
C VAL A 166 -12.31 -3.60 -9.90
N GLN A 167 -12.31 -4.66 -10.70
CA GLN A 167 -11.84 -4.63 -12.08
C GLN A 167 -12.67 -3.68 -12.95
N GLU A 168 -13.99 -3.69 -12.82
CA GLU A 168 -14.89 -2.80 -13.54
C GLU A 168 -14.61 -1.32 -13.21
N ILE A 169 -14.52 -0.97 -11.92
CA ILE A 169 -14.18 0.40 -11.48
C ILE A 169 -12.85 0.85 -12.09
N VAL A 170 -11.83 -0.02 -12.06
CA VAL A 170 -10.52 0.28 -12.67
C VAL A 170 -10.64 0.47 -14.17
N LEU A 171 -11.34 -0.41 -14.88
CA LEU A 171 -11.52 -0.35 -16.33
C LEU A 171 -12.28 0.91 -16.75
N GLU A 172 -13.34 1.29 -16.04
CA GLU A 172 -14.11 2.50 -16.30
C GLU A 172 -13.26 3.76 -16.08
N TRP A 173 -12.52 3.82 -14.97
CA TRP A 173 -11.64 4.94 -14.69
C TRP A 173 -10.55 5.09 -15.76
N LEU A 174 -10.01 3.97 -16.23
CA LEU A 174 -9.06 3.96 -17.34
C LEU A 174 -9.72 4.45 -18.64
N LYS A 175 -10.88 3.92 -19.04
CA LYS A 175 -11.58 4.30 -20.28
C LYS A 175 -11.86 5.80 -20.39
N GLN A 176 -12.08 6.49 -19.27
CA GLN A 176 -12.30 7.95 -19.26
C GLN A 176 -11.02 8.77 -19.53
N ARG A 177 -9.85 8.13 -19.50
CA ARG A 177 -8.51 8.76 -19.60
C ARG A 177 -7.64 8.15 -20.71
N CYS A 178 -8.15 7.13 -21.40
CA CYS A 178 -7.56 6.46 -22.55
C CYS A 178 -8.11 7.03 -23.86
#